data_AF-A0A920TLQ2-F1
#
_entry.id   AF-A0A920TLQ2-F1
#
_cell.length_a   1.000
_cell.length_b   1.000
_cell.length_c   1.000
_cell.angle_alpha   90.00
_cell.angle_beta   90.00
_cell.angle_gamma   90.00
#
_symmetry.space_group_name_H-M   'P 1'
#
loop_
_entity.id
_entity.type
_entity.pdbx_description
1 polymer ?
#
loop_
_entity_poly.entity_id
_entity_poly.type
_entity_poly.pdbx_seq_one_letter_code
_entity_poly.pdbx_strand_id
1 'polypeptide(L)'
;MNRGDKPVHWCVDCGSALAEAEVEYEDKISSSIDFGFPIDNKTVSTIFLSSIRLTHLCFPVGPQHLGLCLVKVALTVNAEFDYCLVQVTKDP
;
A
#
# COMPACT_ATOMS: atom_id res chain seq x y z
N MET A 1 30.47 -4.29 16.44
CA MET A 1 29.24 -5.07 16.27
C MET A 1 28.11 -4.10 15.98
N ASN A 2 27.70 -3.96 14.72
CA ASN A 2 26.50 -3.17 14.40
C ASN A 2 25.31 -4.12 14.42
N ARG A 3 24.37 -3.88 15.33
CA ARG A 3 23.05 -4.52 15.28
C ARG A 3 22.25 -3.81 14.18
N GLY A 4 21.82 -4.56 13.19
CA GLY A 4 20.87 -4.09 12.19
C GLY A 4 19.46 -4.53 12.59
N ASP A 5 18.47 -3.70 12.31
CA ASP A 5 17.06 -4.00 12.59
C ASP A 5 16.47 -4.75 11.39
N LYS A 6 16.10 -6.02 11.60
CA LYS A 6 15.42 -6.84 10.60
C LYS A 6 13.98 -7.10 11.07
N PRO A 7 12.97 -6.99 10.19
CA PRO A 7 11.61 -7.38 10.53
C PRO A 7 11.55 -8.85 10.97
N VAL A 8 10.77 -9.12 12.02
CA VAL A 8 10.52 -10.46 12.56
C VAL A 8 9.03 -10.62 12.83
N HIS A 9 8.52 -11.86 12.82
CA HIS A 9 7.19 -12.14 13.34
C HIS A 9 7.17 -11.84 14.84
N TRP A 10 6.18 -11.08 15.30
CA TRP A 10 6.08 -10.63 16.68
C TRP A 10 4.74 -11.03 17.28
N CYS A 11 4.78 -11.74 18.40
CA CYS A 11 3.58 -12.06 19.18
C CYS A 11 3.33 -10.97 20.23
N VAL A 12 2.16 -10.34 20.21
CA VAL A 12 1.79 -9.31 21.19
C VAL A 12 1.55 -9.92 22.57
N ASP A 13 1.03 -11.16 22.62
CA ASP A 13 0.70 -11.84 23.88
C ASP A 13 1.95 -12.38 24.60
N CYS A 14 2.92 -12.92 23.85
CA CYS A 14 4.17 -13.44 24.40
C CYS A 14 5.25 -12.37 24.60
N GLY A 15 5.14 -11.24 23.89
CA GLY A 15 6.15 -10.18 23.90
C GLY A 15 7.51 -10.63 23.35
N SER A 16 7.51 -11.57 22.41
CA SER A 16 8.71 -12.17 21.83
C SER A 16 8.63 -12.27 20.31
N ALA A 17 9.80 -12.32 19.67
CA ALA A 17 9.92 -12.68 18.27
C ALA A 17 9.60 -14.18 18.11
N LEU A 18 8.77 -14.52 17.12
CA LEU A 18 8.42 -15.89 16.77
C LEU A 18 9.32 -16.41 15.65
N ALA A 19 9.72 -17.67 15.74
CA ALA A 19 10.33 -18.38 14.62
C ALA A 19 9.27 -18.78 13.59
N GLU A 20 9.65 -19.00 12.32
CA GLU A 20 8.70 -19.41 11.27
C GLU A 20 7.95 -20.72 11.61
N ALA A 21 8.57 -21.62 12.38
CA ALA A 21 7.94 -22.86 12.84
C ALA A 21 6.90 -22.67 13.95
N GLU A 22 6.88 -21.51 14.61
CA GLU A 22 5.93 -21.16 15.67
C GLU A 22 4.72 -20.38 15.11
N VAL A 23 4.73 -20.06 13.81
CA VAL A 23 3.65 -19.32 13.14
C VAL A 23 2.57 -20.28 12.66
N GLU A 24 1.37 -20.13 13.21
CA GLU A 24 0.17 -20.81 12.76
C GLU A 24 -0.61 -19.89 11.79
N TYR A 25 -1.05 -20.44 10.65
CA TYR A 25 -1.80 -19.69 9.65
C TYR A 25 -3.29 -20.04 9.74
N GLU A 26 -4.12 -19.02 9.84
CA GLU A 26 -5.57 -19.14 9.78
C GLU A 26 -6.14 -18.22 8.71
N ASP A 27 -7.16 -18.69 7.99
CA ASP A 27 -7.87 -17.89 7.00
C ASP A 27 -8.71 -16.81 7.68
N LYS A 28 -8.36 -15.55 7.41
CA LYS A 28 -9.07 -14.39 7.93
C LYS A 28 -9.59 -13.52 6.80
N ILE A 29 -10.91 -13.39 6.72
CA ILE A 29 -11.54 -12.41 5.85
C ILE A 29 -11.51 -11.05 6.56
N SER A 30 -10.72 -10.12 6.03
CA SER A 30 -10.76 -8.72 6.46
C SER A 30 -11.44 -7.86 5.41
N SER A 31 -12.10 -6.78 5.84
CA SER A 31 -12.53 -5.74 4.90
C SER A 31 -11.31 -5.14 4.18
N SER A 32 -11.55 -4.46 3.06
CA SER A 32 -10.52 -3.70 2.35
C SER A 32 -11.05 -2.30 2.09
N ILE A 33 -10.18 -1.30 2.17
CA ILE A 33 -10.49 0.10 1.92
C ILE A 33 -9.56 0.58 0.81
N ASP A 34 -10.14 1.21 -0.21
CA ASP A 34 -9.37 1.89 -1.26
C ASP A 34 -9.16 3.35 -0.85
N PHE A 35 -7.92 3.82 -0.90
CA PHE A 35 -7.60 5.21 -0.66
C PHE A 35 -6.54 5.73 -1.62
N GLY A 36 -6.65 7.02 -1.94
CA GLY A 36 -5.86 7.66 -2.98
C GLY A 36 -4.70 8.49 -2.45
N PHE A 37 -3.48 8.22 -2.88
CA PHE A 37 -2.36 9.14 -2.64
C PHE A 37 -2.37 10.31 -3.63
N PRO A 38 -2.12 11.55 -3.17
CA PRO A 38 -1.93 12.67 -4.08
C PRO A 38 -0.62 12.48 -4.87
N ILE A 39 -0.69 12.67 -6.18
CA ILE A 39 0.48 12.61 -7.08
C ILE A 39 0.68 13.98 -7.74
N ASP A 40 1.94 14.36 -7.95
CA ASP A 40 2.26 15.58 -8.68
C ASP A 40 1.80 15.51 -10.13
N ASN A 41 1.10 16.54 -10.57
CA ASN A 41 0.46 16.62 -11.87
C ASN A 41 1.49 16.61 -13.01
N LYS A 42 2.66 17.23 -12.78
CA LYS A 42 3.75 17.26 -13.76
C LYS A 42 4.20 15.85 -14.14
N THR A 43 4.42 14.99 -13.15
CA THR A 43 4.82 13.59 -13.36
C THR A 43 3.79 12.83 -14.19
N VAL A 44 2.50 12.98 -13.87
CA VAL A 44 1.41 12.31 -14.61
C VAL A 44 1.32 12.82 -16.05
N SER A 45 1.44 14.12 -16.25
CA SER A 45 1.39 14.72 -17.59
C SER A 45 2.53 14.23 -18.50
N THR A 46 3.72 13.95 -17.94
CA THR A 46 4.83 13.38 -18.71
C THR A 46 4.59 11.92 -19.09
N ILE A 47 3.99 11.12 -18.19
CA ILE A 47 3.76 9.68 -18.42
C ILE A 47 2.62 9.46 -19.41
N PHE A 48 1.50 10.16 -19.23
CA PHE A 48 0.27 9.92 -19.99
C PHE A 48 0.02 10.97 -21.09
N LEU A 49 0.93 11.94 -21.27
CA LEU A 49 0.87 12.99 -22.29
C LEU A 49 -0.48 13.75 -22.32
N SER A 50 -1.14 13.86 -21.15
CA SER A 50 -2.47 14.45 -21.00
C SER A 50 -2.52 15.38 -19.79
N SER A 51 -3.29 16.47 -19.89
CA SER A 51 -3.47 17.44 -18.80
C SER A 51 -4.74 17.09 -18.03
N ILE A 52 -4.58 16.45 -16.86
CA ILE A 52 -5.70 16.10 -15.97
C ILE A 52 -5.51 16.79 -14.64
N ARG A 53 -6.60 17.27 -14.02
CA ARG A 53 -6.58 17.75 -12.63
C ARG A 53 -7.09 16.64 -11.73
N LEU A 54 -6.24 16.23 -10.79
CA LEU A 54 -6.40 15.16 -9.80
C LEU A 54 -5.98 13.77 -10.29
N THR A 55 -4.94 13.26 -9.63
CA THR A 55 -4.52 11.86 -9.72
C THR A 55 -4.36 11.35 -8.29
N HIS A 56 -5.46 10.78 -7.81
CA HIS A 56 -5.47 9.93 -6.63
C HIS A 56 -5.16 8.52 -7.09
N LEU A 57 -4.07 7.93 -6.61
CA LEU A 57 -3.76 6.54 -6.92
C LEU A 57 -4.28 5.65 -5.81
N CYS A 58 -5.31 4.85 -6.13
CA CYS A 58 -6.02 4.01 -5.18
C CYS A 58 -5.34 2.66 -5.02
N PHE A 59 -5.12 2.24 -3.77
CA PHE A 59 -4.73 0.87 -3.45
C PHE A 59 -5.65 0.27 -2.39
N PRO A 60 -6.01 -1.01 -2.54
CA PRO A 60 -6.71 -1.74 -1.51
C PRO A 60 -5.78 -1.97 -0.32
N VAL A 61 -6.20 -1.54 0.87
CA VAL A 61 -5.53 -1.85 2.13
C VAL A 61 -6.55 -2.32 3.16
N GLY A 62 -6.26 -3.46 3.78
CA GLY A 62 -7.10 -3.99 4.86
C GLY A 62 -6.99 -3.16 6.15
N PRO A 63 -8.02 -3.11 7.02
CA PRO A 63 -8.04 -2.34 8.26
C PRO A 63 -6.86 -2.64 9.18
N GLN A 64 -6.44 -3.91 9.29
CA GLN A 64 -5.27 -4.28 10.10
C GLN A 64 -3.96 -3.66 9.60
N HIS A 65 -3.91 -3.22 8.33
CA HIS A 65 -2.76 -2.59 7.71
C HIS A 65 -2.96 -1.08 7.46
N LEU A 66 -4.11 -0.51 7.83
CA LEU A 66 -4.41 0.90 7.61
C LEU A 66 -3.43 1.82 8.36
N GLY A 67 -2.98 1.40 9.55
CA GLY A 67 -1.96 2.14 10.31
C GLY A 67 -0.62 2.24 9.59
N LEU A 68 -0.26 1.26 8.75
CA LEU A 68 0.97 1.32 7.95
C LEU A 68 0.93 2.40 6.87
N CYS A 69 -0.25 2.90 6.49
CA CYS A 69 -0.37 3.97 5.51
C CYS A 69 0.34 5.26 5.94
N LEU A 70 0.47 5.50 7.25
CA LEU A 70 1.16 6.67 7.81
C LEU A 70 2.68 6.60 7.63
N VAL A 71 3.24 5.42 7.38
CA VAL A 71 4.68 5.17 7.29
C VAL A 71 5.11 4.68 5.90
N LYS A 72 4.22 4.73 4.90
CA LYS A 72 4.59 4.36 3.51
C LYS A 72 5.58 5.37 2.94
N VAL A 73 6.72 4.87 2.47
CA VAL A 73 7.81 5.68 1.89
C VAL A 73 7.80 5.67 0.36
N ALA A 74 7.30 4.59 -0.23
CA ALA A 74 7.36 4.37 -1.67
C ALA A 74 6.12 3.64 -2.17
N LEU A 75 5.91 3.78 -3.47
CA LEU A 75 4.90 3.07 -4.22
C LEU A 75 5.56 2.15 -5.25
N THR A 76 5.08 0.91 -5.33
CA THR A 76 5.54 -0.08 -6.31
C THR A 76 4.53 -0.23 -7.44
N VAL A 77 5.01 -0.17 -8.67
CA VAL A 77 4.27 -0.47 -9.90
C VAL A 77 5.00 -1.59 -10.65
N ASN A 78 4.27 -2.42 -11.38
CA ASN A 78 4.85 -3.53 -12.15
C ASN A 78 4.96 -3.11 -13.63
N ALA A 79 6.12 -3.31 -14.25
CA ALA A 79 6.37 -2.94 -15.64
C ALA A 79 5.59 -3.77 -16.68
N GLU A 80 5.08 -4.95 -16.32
CA GLU A 80 4.38 -5.85 -17.23
C GLU A 80 2.89 -5.53 -17.38
N PHE A 81 2.33 -4.65 -16.54
CA PHE A 81 0.91 -4.31 -16.61
C PHE A 81 0.64 -3.08 -17.46
N ASP A 82 -0.44 -3.14 -18.24
CA ASP A 82 -0.98 -1.98 -18.95
C ASP A 82 -1.78 -1.10 -17.99
N TYR A 83 -1.35 0.15 -17.83
CA TYR A 83 -2.01 1.12 -16.96
C TYR A 83 -2.85 2.11 -17.76
N CYS A 84 -4.11 2.26 -17.37
CA CYS A 84 -5.04 3.23 -17.95
C CYS A 84 -5.32 4.37 -16.97
N LEU A 85 -5.36 5.59 -17.50
CA LEU A 85 -5.78 6.78 -16.75
C LEU A 85 -7.30 6.95 -16.87
N VAL A 86 -8.01 6.84 -15.75
CA VAL A 86 -9.48 6.91 -15.70
C VAL A 86 -9.91 8.18 -14.98
N GLN A 87 -10.76 8.98 -15.62
CA GLN A 87 -11.42 10.11 -14.98
C GLN A 87 -12.77 9.66 -14.44
N VAL A 88 -12.95 9.75 -13.12
CA VAL A 88 -14.22 9.46 -12.47
C VAL A 88 -14.92 10.78 -12.15
N THR A 89 -16.11 10.97 -12.71
CA THR A 89 -17.03 12.04 -12.28
C THR A 89 -17.84 11.51 -11.11
N LYS A 90 -17.83 12.22 -9.99
CA LYS A 90 -18.74 11.92 -8.89
C LYS A 90 -20.11 12.50 -9.27
N ASP A 91 -21.10 11.65 -9.48
CA ASP A 91 -22.50 12.09 -9.58
C ASP A 91 -22.92 12.75 -8.26
N PRO A 92 -23.72 13.84 -8.30
CA PRO A 92 -24.06 14.66 -7.15
C PRO A 92 -24.83 13.92 -6.06
#